data_AF-A0A836KVT6-F1
#
_entry.id   AF-A0A836KVT6-F1
#
_cell.length_a   1.000
_cell.length_b   1.000
_cell.length_c   1.000
_cell.angle_alpha   90.00
_cell.angle_beta   90.00
_cell.angle_gamma   90.00
#
_symmetry.space_group_name_H-M   'P 1'
#
loop_
_entity.id
_entity.type
_entity.pdbx_description
1 polymer ?
#
loop_
_entity_poly.entity_id
_entity_poly.type
_entity_poly.pdbx_seq_one_letter_code
_entity_poly.pdbx_strand_id
1 'polypeptide(L)'
;MLRRTWCARRYVSIDQVANIVKAKQSCCDAARNIQLIDVRSTAEVAGTGIIPFAINIPLPILRDVLSPDSILKDDEFEFFFGGPRPVQGVTQIVLYCAHGVRSSVACELAEELGFENAGNFSGSWAQWYSAYGPSSTSATPPESSQTPPR
;
A
#
# COMPACT_ATOMS: atom_id res chain seq x y z
N MET A 1 27.19 -11.70 18.76
CA MET A 1 27.52 -10.66 17.77
C MET A 1 26.22 -10.01 17.32
N LEU A 2 25.85 -8.86 17.89
CA LEU A 2 24.64 -8.14 17.49
C LEU A 2 24.93 -7.41 16.17
N ARG A 3 24.51 -8.00 15.05
CA ARG A 3 24.41 -7.27 13.78
C ARG A 3 23.25 -6.29 13.89
N ARG A 4 23.49 -5.17 14.58
CA ARG A 4 22.68 -3.96 14.46
C ARG A 4 23.03 -3.30 13.14
N THR A 5 22.72 -3.96 12.03
CA THR A 5 22.58 -3.27 10.75
C THR A 5 21.28 -2.48 10.87
N TRP A 6 21.41 -1.21 11.28
CA TRP A 6 20.37 -0.22 11.08
C TRP A 6 20.13 -0.17 9.58
N CYS A 7 19.16 -0.95 9.08
CA CYS A 7 18.73 -0.81 7.71
C CYS A 7 18.14 0.60 7.63
N ALA A 8 18.82 1.51 6.94
CA ALA A 8 18.37 2.88 6.81
C ALA A 8 16.94 2.85 6.28
N ARG A 9 15.99 3.35 7.07
CA ARG A 9 14.56 3.42 6.75
C ARG A 9 14.39 3.81 5.28
N ARG A 10 14.00 2.83 4.44
CA ARG A 10 13.96 3.03 2.99
C ARG A 10 12.71 3.81 2.64
N TYR A 11 12.84 5.10 2.42
CA TYR A 11 11.74 5.90 1.89
C TYR A 11 11.50 5.53 0.44
N VAL A 12 10.22 5.33 0.10
CA VAL A 12 9.77 5.02 -1.26
C VAL A 12 9.03 6.24 -1.79
N SER A 13 9.38 6.72 -2.99
CA SER A 13 8.70 7.84 -3.65
C SER A 13 7.44 7.40 -4.40
N ILE A 14 6.55 8.35 -4.70
CA ILE A 14 5.36 8.08 -5.52
C ILE A 14 5.72 7.52 -6.90
N ASP A 15 6.82 7.97 -7.51
CA ASP A 15 7.27 7.47 -8.81
C ASP A 15 7.71 6.01 -8.73
N GLN A 16 8.38 5.61 -7.64
CA GLN A 16 8.75 4.21 -7.40
C GLN A 16 7.50 3.35 -7.23
N VAL A 17 6.50 3.81 -6.47
CA VAL A 17 5.22 3.09 -6.32
C VAL A 17 4.50 2.98 -7.66
N ALA A 18 4.43 4.06 -8.43
CA ALA A 18 3.81 4.06 -9.76
C ALA A 18 4.52 3.11 -10.72
N ASN A 19 5.85 3.03 -10.67
CA ASN A 19 6.64 2.09 -11.46
C ASN A 19 6.37 0.64 -11.04
N ILE A 20 6.24 0.34 -9.75
CA ILE A 20 5.83 -0.98 -9.26
C ILE A 20 4.44 -1.35 -9.82
N VAL A 21 3.48 -0.42 -9.75
CA VAL A 21 2.12 -0.66 -10.28
C VAL A 21 2.15 -0.93 -11.78
N LYS A 22 2.85 -0.09 -12.58
CA LYS A 22 3.00 -0.28 -14.03
C LYS A 22 3.67 -1.62 -14.36
N ALA A 23 4.73 -1.96 -13.62
CA ALA A 23 5.48 -3.20 -13.76
C ALA A 23 4.61 -4.44 -13.47
N LYS A 24 3.72 -4.38 -12.47
CA LYS A 24 2.75 -5.44 -12.18
C LYS A 24 1.66 -5.54 -13.26
N GLN A 25 1.17 -4.41 -13.78
CA GLN A 25 0.19 -4.39 -14.89
C GLN A 25 0.73 -5.05 -16.15
N SER A 26 2.03 -4.86 -16.45
CA SER A 26 2.70 -5.48 -17.60
C SER A 26 3.18 -6.91 -17.32
N CYS A 27 2.82 -7.51 -16.18
CA CYS A 27 3.20 -8.86 -15.76
C CYS A 27 4.72 -9.10 -15.70
N CYS A 28 5.53 -8.06 -15.53
CA CYS A 28 6.98 -8.22 -15.57
C CYS A 28 7.51 -8.94 -14.31
N ASP A 29 8.50 -9.81 -14.51
CA ASP A 29 9.07 -10.66 -13.45
C ASP A 29 9.74 -9.83 -12.35
N ALA A 30 10.31 -8.68 -12.69
CA ALA A 30 11.03 -7.81 -11.77
C ALA A 30 10.17 -7.30 -10.59
N ALA A 31 8.84 -7.20 -10.77
CA ALA A 31 7.93 -6.74 -9.73
C ALA A 31 7.16 -7.88 -9.04
N ARG A 32 7.42 -9.16 -9.35
CA ARG A 32 6.73 -10.29 -8.70
C ARG A 32 7.01 -10.35 -7.20
N ASN A 33 8.25 -10.12 -6.80
CA ASN A 33 8.68 -10.19 -5.39
C ASN A 33 8.48 -8.90 -4.60
N ILE A 34 7.74 -7.93 -5.15
CA ILE A 34 7.43 -6.66 -4.46
C ILE A 34 5.96 -6.69 -4.03
N GLN A 35 5.67 -6.42 -2.77
CA GLN A 35 4.30 -6.37 -2.26
C GLN A 35 3.99 -4.99 -1.68
N LEU A 36 2.89 -4.41 -2.12
CA LEU A 36 2.34 -3.17 -1.56
C LEU A 36 1.38 -3.55 -0.44
N ILE A 37 1.59 -3.02 0.76
CA ILE A 37 0.76 -3.32 1.93
C ILE A 37 0.13 -2.03 2.45
N ASP A 38 -1.20 -1.97 2.40
CA ASP A 38 -2.00 -0.92 3.00
C ASP A 38 -2.29 -1.25 4.47
N VAL A 39 -1.84 -0.41 5.40
CA VAL A 39 -2.05 -0.61 6.84
C VAL A 39 -3.23 0.16 7.42
N ARG A 40 -4.09 0.74 6.56
CA ARG A 40 -5.36 1.36 6.96
C ARG A 40 -6.37 0.32 7.45
N SER A 41 -7.43 0.79 8.09
CA SER A 41 -8.56 -0.07 8.43
C SER A 41 -9.29 -0.53 7.17
N THR A 42 -9.93 -1.71 7.25
CA THR A 42 -10.76 -2.25 6.17
C THR A 42 -11.90 -1.31 5.78
N ALA A 43 -12.45 -0.56 6.74
CA ALA A 43 -13.50 0.43 6.50
C ALA A 43 -13.00 1.63 5.66
N GLU A 44 -11.79 2.14 5.94
CA GLU A 44 -11.17 3.19 5.11
C GLU A 44 -10.96 2.69 3.68
N VAL A 45 -10.42 1.47 3.54
CA VAL A 45 -10.16 0.85 2.23
C VAL A 45 -11.45 0.62 1.45
N ALA A 46 -12.52 0.14 2.11
CA ALA A 46 -13.82 -0.06 1.48
C ALA A 46 -14.44 1.25 0.96
N GLY A 47 -14.21 2.37 1.65
CA GLY A 47 -14.75 3.68 1.27
C GLY A 47 -13.97 4.41 0.18
N THR A 48 -12.64 4.28 0.15
CA THR A 48 -11.79 5.06 -0.77
C THR A 48 -11.15 4.23 -1.88
N GLY A 49 -11.14 2.91 -1.74
CA GLY A 49 -10.30 2.03 -2.55
C GLY A 49 -8.86 1.93 -2.01
N ILE A 50 -8.03 1.24 -2.79
CA ILE A 50 -6.67 0.84 -2.47
C ILE A 50 -5.75 1.06 -3.67
N ILE A 51 -4.43 1.20 -3.45
CA ILE A 51 -3.46 1.24 -4.56
C ILE A 51 -3.53 -0.09 -5.32
N PRO A 52 -3.56 -0.10 -6.66
CA PRO A 52 -3.65 -1.34 -7.43
C PRO A 52 -2.58 -2.36 -7.04
N PHE A 53 -2.97 -3.64 -6.98
CA PHE A 53 -2.14 -4.79 -6.58
C PHE A 53 -1.63 -4.77 -5.12
N ALA A 54 -2.08 -3.83 -4.30
CA ALA A 54 -1.80 -3.85 -2.87
C ALA A 54 -2.76 -4.79 -2.14
N ILE A 55 -2.28 -5.35 -1.03
CA ILE A 55 -3.09 -6.07 -0.04
C ILE A 55 -3.34 -5.16 1.15
N ASN A 56 -4.46 -5.35 1.86
CA ASN A 56 -4.77 -4.60 3.08
C ASN A 56 -4.51 -5.45 4.33
N ILE A 57 -3.53 -5.06 5.14
CA ILE A 57 -3.28 -5.67 6.45
C ILE A 57 -3.31 -4.54 7.49
N PRO A 58 -4.44 -4.33 8.19
CA PRO A 58 -4.57 -3.25 9.16
C PRO A 58 -3.45 -3.28 10.22
N LEU A 59 -2.91 -2.10 10.55
CA LEU A 59 -1.81 -1.97 11.52
C LEU A 59 -2.01 -2.75 12.83
N PRO A 60 -3.22 -2.78 13.46
CA PRO A 60 -3.41 -3.49 14.72
C PRO A 60 -3.13 -4.99 14.67
N ILE A 61 -3.31 -5.64 13.52
CA ILE A 61 -3.08 -7.08 13.34
C ILE A 61 -1.78 -7.40 12.61
N LEU A 62 -1.07 -6.38 12.11
CA LEU A 62 0.09 -6.54 11.25
C LEU A 62 1.18 -7.41 11.91
N ARG A 63 1.41 -7.23 13.22
CA ARG A 63 2.42 -8.00 13.96
C ARG A 63 2.07 -9.48 13.99
N ASP A 64 0.84 -9.80 14.36
CA ASP A 64 0.38 -11.17 14.56
C ASP A 64 0.31 -11.95 13.23
N VAL A 65 -0.03 -11.23 12.16
CA VAL A 65 -0.15 -11.79 10.80
C VAL A 65 1.21 -12.05 10.15
N LEU A 66 2.19 -11.18 10.38
CA LEU A 66 3.53 -11.27 9.77
C LEU A 66 4.57 -11.95 10.68
N SER A 67 4.24 -12.25 11.93
CA SER A 67 5.14 -12.96 12.85
C SER A 67 5.52 -14.34 12.30
N PRO A 68 6.79 -14.79 12.48
CA PRO A 68 7.17 -16.18 12.22
C PRO A 68 6.33 -17.21 12.98
N ASP A 69 5.81 -16.81 14.15
CA ASP A 69 4.98 -17.64 15.02
C ASP A 69 3.48 -17.45 14.74
N SER A 70 3.11 -16.85 13.60
CA SER A 70 1.71 -16.66 13.22
C SER A 70 1.00 -18.00 13.11
N ILE A 71 -0.14 -18.13 13.79
CA ILE A 71 -0.99 -19.33 13.70
C ILE A 71 -1.65 -19.50 12.33
N LEU A 72 -1.66 -18.43 11.53
CA LEU A 72 -2.31 -18.38 10.23
C LEU A 72 -1.46 -19.14 9.21
N LYS A 73 -2.07 -20.06 8.46
CA LYS A 73 -1.37 -20.79 7.37
C LYS A 73 -1.28 -19.92 6.12
N ASP A 74 -0.38 -20.29 5.20
CA ASP A 74 -0.17 -19.52 3.96
C ASP A 74 -1.44 -19.47 3.08
N ASP A 75 -2.16 -20.58 2.96
CA ASP A 75 -3.42 -20.64 2.21
C ASP A 75 -4.51 -19.74 2.83
N GLU A 76 -4.56 -19.68 4.17
CA GLU A 76 -5.50 -18.82 4.89
C GLU A 76 -5.11 -17.35 4.75
N PHE A 77 -3.81 -17.05 4.82
CA PHE A 77 -3.30 -15.70 4.55
C PHE A 77 -3.72 -15.23 3.16
N GLU A 78 -3.51 -16.06 2.13
CA GLU A 78 -3.89 -15.72 0.76
C GLU A 78 -5.39 -15.52 0.63
N PHE A 79 -6.19 -16.36 1.29
CA PHE A 79 -7.64 -16.23 1.33
C PHE A 79 -8.11 -14.90 1.97
N PHE A 80 -7.54 -14.51 3.11
CA PHE A 80 -7.98 -13.30 3.83
C PHE A 80 -7.45 -12.00 3.21
N PHE A 81 -6.22 -11.99 2.70
CA PHE A 81 -5.54 -10.77 2.26
C PHE A 81 -5.45 -10.62 0.74
N GLY A 82 -5.78 -11.68 -0.02
CA GLY A 82 -5.81 -11.64 -1.49
C GLY A 82 -4.42 -11.66 -2.13
N GLY A 83 -3.42 -12.21 -1.45
CA GLY A 83 -2.06 -12.37 -1.99
C GLY A 83 -1.18 -13.23 -1.09
N PRO A 84 -0.02 -13.70 -1.60
CA PRO A 84 0.85 -14.58 -0.84
C PRO A 84 1.46 -13.85 0.35
N ARG A 85 1.75 -14.62 1.41
CA ARG A 85 2.49 -14.12 2.58
C ARG A 85 3.87 -13.61 2.16
N PRO A 86 4.29 -12.41 2.60
CA PRO A 86 5.65 -11.95 2.39
C PRO A 86 6.66 -12.89 3.03
N VAL A 87 7.75 -13.19 2.32
CA VAL A 87 8.85 -14.03 2.80
C VAL A 87 10.03 -13.16 3.21
N GLN A 88 10.51 -13.34 4.44
CA GLN A 88 11.68 -12.63 4.97
C GLN A 88 12.91 -12.82 4.07
N GLY A 89 13.66 -11.75 3.84
CA GLY A 89 14.86 -11.76 2.99
C GLY A 89 14.61 -11.92 1.47
N VAL A 90 13.38 -12.22 1.05
CA VAL A 90 13.01 -12.44 -0.37
C VAL A 90 12.06 -11.37 -0.86
N THR A 91 10.95 -11.17 -0.16
CA THR A 91 9.91 -10.21 -0.56
C THR A 91 10.32 -8.80 -0.16
N GLN A 92 10.30 -7.88 -1.11
CA GLN A 92 10.37 -6.45 -0.84
C GLN A 92 8.98 -5.94 -0.46
N ILE A 93 8.85 -5.36 0.72
CA ILE A 93 7.57 -4.85 1.22
C ILE A 93 7.57 -3.33 1.12
N VAL A 94 6.50 -2.76 0.59
CA VAL A 94 6.28 -1.30 0.57
C VAL A 94 5.00 -0.99 1.33
N LEU A 95 5.15 -0.33 2.48
CA LEU A 95 4.08 -0.04 3.42
C LEU A 95 3.57 1.39 3.25
N TYR A 96 2.25 1.55 3.30
CA TYR A 96 1.61 2.86 3.25
C TYR A 96 0.32 2.88 4.08
N CYS A 97 -0.14 4.08 4.44
CA CYS A 97 -1.40 4.27 5.14
C CYS A 97 -2.22 5.41 4.52
N ALA A 98 -2.97 6.18 5.32
CA ALA A 98 -3.65 7.38 4.83
C ALA A 98 -2.67 8.55 4.57
N HIS A 99 -1.80 8.87 5.54
CA HIS A 99 -0.97 10.09 5.56
C HIS A 99 0.47 9.86 6.08
N GLY A 100 1.01 8.65 5.99
CA GLY A 100 2.41 8.34 6.33
C GLY A 100 2.73 8.01 7.79
N VAL A 101 1.89 8.38 8.75
CA VAL A 101 2.18 8.15 10.19
C VAL A 101 2.14 6.66 10.55
N ARG A 102 1.02 5.98 10.27
CA ARG A 102 0.87 4.54 10.57
C ARG A 102 1.84 3.66 9.78
N SER A 103 2.25 4.08 8.58
CA SER A 103 3.18 3.32 7.75
C SER A 103 4.62 3.43 8.24
N SER A 104 4.97 4.50 8.95
CA SER A 104 6.22 4.58 9.73
C SER A 104 6.31 3.43 10.72
N VAL A 105 5.29 3.33 11.58
CA VAL A 105 5.21 2.32 12.65
C VAL A 105 5.16 0.92 12.05
N ALA A 106 4.41 0.74 10.97
CA ALA A 106 4.36 -0.53 10.26
C ALA A 106 5.72 -0.95 9.69
N CYS A 107 6.52 -0.01 9.17
CA CYS A 107 7.85 -0.28 8.63
C CYS A 107 8.81 -0.72 9.74
N GLU A 108 8.80 0.00 10.86
CA GLU A 108 9.59 -0.36 12.05
C GLU A 108 9.21 -1.77 12.55
N LEU A 109 7.90 -2.06 12.62
CA LEU A 109 7.42 -3.38 13.00
C LEU A 109 7.85 -4.47 12.02
N ALA A 110 7.79 -4.23 10.71
CA ALA A 110 8.25 -5.19 9.71
C ALA A 110 9.77 -5.46 9.85
N GLU A 111 10.56 -4.42 10.10
CA GLU A 111 12.01 -4.55 10.36
C GLU A 111 12.28 -5.37 11.62
N GLU A 112 11.55 -5.14 12.72
CA GLU A 112 11.64 -5.93 13.96
C GLU A 112 11.32 -7.41 13.73
N LEU A 113 10.38 -7.68 12.82
CA LEU A 113 10.01 -9.03 12.40
C LEU A 113 10.98 -9.62 11.38
N GLY A 114 12.10 -8.99 11.06
CA GLY A 114 13.13 -9.53 10.16
C GLY A 114 12.89 -9.28 8.67
N PHE A 115 11.95 -8.41 8.30
CA PHE A 115 11.78 -7.98 6.90
C PHE A 115 12.79 -6.87 6.56
N GLU A 116 14.01 -7.27 6.19
CA GLU A 116 15.12 -6.36 5.87
C GLU A 116 14.85 -5.45 4.64
N ASN A 117 13.95 -5.89 3.76
CA ASN A 117 13.56 -5.18 2.53
C ASN A 117 12.23 -4.41 2.70
N ALA A 118 11.97 -3.88 3.90
CA ALA A 118 10.83 -3.01 4.16
C ALA A 118 11.11 -1.57 3.69
N GLY A 119 10.15 -0.97 3.01
CA GLY A 119 10.17 0.41 2.58
C GLY A 119 8.89 1.14 2.99
N ASN A 120 9.02 2.41 3.37
CA ASN A 120 7.92 3.26 3.77
C ASN A 120 7.58 4.27 2.66
N PHE A 121 6.37 4.16 2.10
CA PHE A 121 5.79 5.19 1.25
C PHE A 121 5.07 6.24 2.12
N SER A 122 5.83 7.27 2.55
CA SER A 122 5.34 8.31 3.47
C SER A 122 4.25 9.20 2.87
N GLY A 123 4.25 9.41 1.55
CA GLY A 123 3.18 10.12 0.84
C GLY A 123 1.83 9.41 0.92
N SER A 124 1.86 8.08 1.03
CA SER A 124 0.71 7.26 1.38
C SER A 124 -0.48 7.43 0.44
N TRP A 125 -1.67 6.95 0.85
CA TRP A 125 -2.89 7.04 0.05
C TRP A 125 -3.21 8.47 -0.37
N ALA A 126 -3.00 9.47 0.50
CA ALA A 126 -3.27 10.87 0.17
C ALA A 126 -2.48 11.35 -1.06
N GLN A 127 -1.17 11.08 -1.12
CA GLN A 127 -0.36 11.46 -2.28
C GLN A 127 -0.75 10.66 -3.53
N TRP A 128 -1.03 9.36 -3.37
CA TRP A 128 -1.47 8.50 -4.48
C TRP A 128 -2.79 9.00 -5.07
N TYR A 129 -3.80 9.23 -4.23
CA TYR A 129 -5.13 9.67 -4.65
C TYR A 129 -5.10 11.06 -5.29
N SER A 130 -4.27 11.97 -4.79
CA SER A 130 -4.07 13.28 -5.42
C SER A 130 -3.50 13.16 -6.85
N ALA A 131 -2.60 12.21 -7.08
CA ALA A 131 -1.94 12.03 -8.39
C ALA A 131 -2.72 11.16 -9.37
N TYR A 132 -3.43 10.14 -8.89
CA TYR A 132 -4.03 9.08 -9.71
C TYR A 132 -5.52 8.83 -9.41
N GLY A 133 -6.12 9.59 -8.50
CA GLY A 133 -7.55 9.54 -8.24
C GLY A 133 -8.36 10.04 -9.45
N PRO A 134 -9.66 9.73 -9.52
CA PRO A 134 -10.51 10.25 -10.57
C PRO A 134 -10.48 11.78 -10.52
N SER A 135 -10.10 12.43 -11.64
CA SER A 135 -10.23 13.87 -11.74
C SER A 135 -11.70 14.22 -11.58
N SER A 136 -12.02 15.09 -10.61
CA SER A 136 -13.34 15.68 -10.51
C SER A 136 -13.53 16.57 -11.75
N THR A 137 -13.89 15.96 -12.87
CA THR A 137 -14.30 16.67 -14.07
C THR A 137 -15.58 17.38 -13.69
N SER A 138 -15.48 18.69 -13.54
CA SER A 138 -16.57 19.61 -13.25
C SER A 138 -17.73 19.35 -14.21
N ALA A 139 -18.82 18.81 -13.67
CA ALA A 139 -20.12 18.89 -14.32
C ALA A 139 -20.53 20.36 -14.34
N THR A 140 -20.23 21.05 -15.44
CA THR A 140 -20.85 22.33 -15.77
C THR A 140 -22.36 22.08 -15.87
N PRO A 141 -23.21 22.72 -15.04
CA PRO A 141 -24.66 22.64 -15.24
C PRO A 141 -25.00 23.20 -16.62
N PRO A 142 -25.93 22.59 -17.39
CA PRO A 142 -26.37 23.17 -18.65
C PRO A 142 -26.93 24.58 -18.38
N GLU A 143 -26.34 25.55 -19.07
CA GLU A 143 -26.72 26.95 -19.09
C GLU A 143 -28.21 27.09 -19.40
N SER A 144 -28.95 27.74 -18.49
CA SER A 144 -30.39 27.97 -18.59
C SER A 144 -30.71 28.77 -19.85
N SER A 145 -31.55 28.18 -20.70
CA SER A 145 -32.13 28.78 -21.90
C SER A 145 -32.82 30.12 -21.60
N GLN A 146 -32.25 31.21 -22.12
CA GLN A 146 -32.92 32.50 -22.22
C GLN A 146 -34.07 32.39 -23.24
N THR A 147 -35.28 32.76 -22.82
CA THR A 147 -36.43 32.95 -23.72
C THR A 147 -36.50 34.42 -24.14
N PRO A 148 -36.63 34.77 -25.43
CA PRO A 148 -36.69 36.17 -25.85
C PRO A 148 -38.06 36.79 -25.53
N PRO A 149 -38.11 38.11 -25.25
CA PRO A 149 -39.38 38.78 -24.98
C PRO A 149 -40.20 38.98 -26.26
N ARG A 150 -41.52 39.04 -26.07
CA ARG A 150 -42.57 39.24 -27.07
C ARG A 150 -42.65 40.69 -27.53
#